data_AF-A0A660MBB8-F1
#
_entry.id   AF-A0A660MBB8-F1
#
_cell.length_a   1.000
_cell.length_b   1.000
_cell.length_c   1.000
_cell.angle_alpha   90.00
_cell.angle_beta   90.00
_cell.angle_gamma   90.00
#
_symmetry.space_group_name_H-M   'P 1'
#
loop_
_entity.id
_entity.type
_entity.pdbx_description
1 polymer ?
#
loop_
_entity_poly.entity_id
_entity_poly.type
_entity_poly.pdbx_seq_one_letter_code
_entity_poly.pdbx_strand_id
1 'polypeptide(L)' 'MRETLRLARADDLPAIVAIYNSTIASRSATADLAPVSVAARQAWFAAHQGNRPLYVVEGADGAIAAWGSFSDYYPR' A
#
# COMPACT_ATOMS: atom_id res chain seq x y z
N MET A 1 -12.93 -20.51 2.67
CA MET A 1 -12.24 -19.26 3.08
C MET A 1 -12.26 -18.31 1.90
N ARG A 2 -12.66 -17.05 2.07
CA ARG A 2 -12.75 -16.07 0.98
C ARG A 2 -11.89 -14.87 1.35
N GLU A 3 -10.93 -14.55 0.50
CA GLU A 3 -10.23 -13.28 0.52
C GLU A 3 -11.13 -12.21 -0.10
N THR A 4 -11.06 -10.98 0.39
CA THR A 4 -11.89 -9.87 -0.10
C THR A 4 -11.01 -8.75 -0.65
N LEU A 5 -11.24 -8.38 -1.91
CA LEU A 5 -10.65 -7.18 -2.52
C LEU A 5 -11.55 -5.98 -2.24
N ARG A 6 -11.02 -4.93 -1.63
CA ARG A 6 -11.75 -3.69 -1.35
C ARG A 6 -10.87 -2.45 -1.44
N LEU A 7 -11.49 -1.28 -1.50
CA LEU A 7 -10.77 -0.01 -1.35
C LEU A 7 -10.14 0.08 0.05
N ALA A 8 -8.94 0.64 0.10
CA ALA A 8 -8.23 0.90 1.34
C ALA A 8 -8.93 2.00 2.15
N ARG A 9 -8.87 1.85 3.47
CA ARG A 9 -9.32 2.80 4.50
C ARG A 9 -8.10 3.34 5.23
N ALA A 10 -8.26 4.46 5.94
CA ALA A 10 -7.17 5.07 6.68
C ALA A 10 -6.50 4.10 7.67
N ASP A 11 -7.29 3.22 8.29
CA ASP A 11 -6.81 2.21 9.24
C ASP A 11 -5.97 1.09 8.60
N ASP A 12 -6.01 0.95 7.27
CA ASP A 12 -5.17 -0.02 6.56
C ASP A 12 -3.75 0.52 6.32
N LEU A 13 -3.53 1.84 6.45
CA LEU A 13 -2.24 2.48 6.14
C LEU A 13 -1.06 1.87 6.93
N PRO A 14 -1.17 1.56 8.23
CA PRO A 14 -0.11 0.85 8.95
C PRO A 14 0.25 -0.50 8.33
N ALA A 15 -0.74 -1.29 7.90
CA ALA A 15 -0.50 -2.60 7.30
C ALA A 15 0.15 -2.47 5.91
N ILE A 16 -0.31 -1.51 5.11
CA ILE A 16 0.27 -1.17 3.80
C ILE A 16 1.75 -0.80 3.94
N VAL A 17 2.08 0.07 4.90
CA VAL A 17 3.46 0.49 5.17
C VAL A 17 4.31 -0.67 5.67
N ALA A 18 3.77 -1.55 6.52
CA ALA A 18 4.46 -2.75 6.97
C ALA A 18 4.80 -3.69 5.80
N ILE A 19 3.84 -3.95 4.91
CA ILE A 19 4.06 -4.77 3.71
C ILE A 19 5.11 -4.11 2.81
N TYR A 20 5.00 -2.80 2.55
CA TYR A 20 5.97 -2.07 1.73
C TYR A 20 7.39 -2.17 2.29
N ASN A 21 7.57 -1.87 3.58
CA ASN A 21 8.86 -1.89 4.24
C ASN A 21 9.50 -3.28 4.24
N SER A 22 8.71 -4.36 4.29
CA SER A 22 9.23 -5.72 4.21
C SER A 22 9.96 -6.01 2.89
N THR A 23 9.64 -5.26 1.82
CA THR A 23 10.28 -5.41 0.49
C THR A 23 11.55 -4.57 0.30
N ILE A 24 11.80 -3.58 1.16
CA ILE A 24 12.94 -2.65 1.00
C ILE A 24 14.28 -3.39 1.18
N ALA A 25 14.37 -4.27 2.16
CA ALA A 25 15.59 -5.03 2.44
C ALA A 25 16.03 -5.91 1.26
N SER A 26 15.08 -6.43 0.47
CA SER A 26 15.37 -7.26 -0.70
C SER A 26 15.80 -6.45 -1.93
N ARG A 27 15.54 -5.13 -1.94
CA ARG A 27 15.88 -4.19 -3.03
C ARG A 27 15.38 -4.63 -4.41
N SER A 28 14.33 -5.45 -4.44
CA SER A 28 13.83 -6.09 -5.68
C SER A 28 12.55 -5.45 -6.19
N ALA A 29 11.85 -4.67 -5.37
CA ALA A 29 10.52 -4.14 -5.67
C ALA A 29 10.42 -2.60 -5.57
N THR A 30 11.36 -1.96 -4.87
CA THR A 30 11.40 -0.51 -4.69
C THR A 30 12.82 0.02 -4.75
N ALA A 31 12.96 1.28 -5.17
CA ALA A 31 14.23 2.01 -5.15
C ALA A 31 14.50 2.68 -3.78
N ASP A 32 13.54 2.66 -2.85
CA ASP A 32 13.74 3.19 -1.50
C ASP A 32 14.81 2.37 -0.76
N LEU A 33 15.69 3.07 -0.04
CA LEU A 33 16.83 2.48 0.68
C LEU A 33 16.59 2.34 2.19
N ALA A 34 15.56 3.00 2.72
CA ALA A 34 15.24 3.03 4.14
C ALA A 34 13.73 2.87 4.36
N PRO A 35 13.30 2.21 5.45
CA PRO A 35 11.89 2.10 5.81
C PRO A 35 11.20 3.46 5.89
N VAL A 36 9.96 3.51 5.40
CA VAL A 36 9.10 4.70 5.50
C VAL A 36 8.19 4.60 6.72
N SER A 37 7.82 5.74 7.31
CA SER A 37 6.87 5.81 8.42
C SER A 37 5.44 5.95 7.92
N VAL A 38 4.48 5.56 8.77
CA VAL A 38 3.04 5.78 8.51
C VAL A 38 2.75 7.26 8.29
N ALA A 39 3.30 8.13 9.13
CA ALA A 39 3.16 9.58 9.02
C ALA A 39 3.65 10.11 7.65
N ALA A 40 4.81 9.65 7.17
CA ALA A 40 5.35 10.06 5.88
C ALA A 40 4.47 9.62 4.69
N ARG A 41 3.70 8.53 4.84
CA ARG A 41 2.81 8.01 3.80
C ARG A 41 1.38 8.54 3.84
N GLN A 42 1.00 9.36 4.82
CA GLN A 42 -0.35 9.95 4.90
C GLN A 42 -0.69 10.79 3.67
N ALA A 43 0.21 11.68 3.24
CA ALA A 43 -0.01 12.53 2.07
C ALA A 43 -0.13 11.70 0.77
N TRP A 44 0.72 10.67 0.62
CA TRP A 44 0.64 9.73 -0.49
C TRP A 44 -0.70 8.99 -0.50
N PHE A 45 -1.16 8.49 0.65
CA PHE A 45 -2.45 7.80 0.78
C PHE A 45 -3.62 8.72 0.41
N ALA A 46 -3.61 9.96 0.90
CA ALA A 46 -4.64 10.95 0.59
C ALA A 46 -4.68 11.31 -0.91
N ALA A 47 -3.55 11.24 -1.62
CA ALA A 47 -3.50 11.47 -3.06
C ALA A 47 -4.04 10.29 -3.91
N HIS A 48 -4.15 9.09 -3.32
CA HIS A 48 -4.67 7.88 -3.96
C HIS A 48 -6.18 7.74 -3.72
N GLN A 49 -6.92 8.63 -4.36
CA GLN A 49 -8.39 8.68 -4.36
C GLN A 49 -8.92 8.87 -5.79
N GLY A 50 -10.19 8.56 -6.00
CA GLY A 50 -10.85 8.71 -7.30
C GLY A 50 -10.16 7.89 -8.40
N ASN A 51 -9.53 8.58 -9.36
CA ASN A 51 -8.86 7.96 -10.51
C ASN A 51 -7.55 7.23 -10.16
N ARG A 52 -7.06 7.35 -8.93
CA ARG A 52 -5.88 6.64 -8.41
C ARG A 52 -6.28 5.70 -7.28
N PRO A 53 -7.15 4.70 -7.51
CA PRO A 53 -7.65 3.87 -6.44
C PRO A 53 -6.52 3.05 -5.80
N LEU A 54 -6.63 2.89 -4.49
CA LEU A 54 -5.79 2.04 -3.66
C LEU A 54 -6.65 0.89 -3.12
N TYR A 55 -6.26 -0.33 -3.47
CA TYR A 55 -6.94 -1.55 -3.06
C TYR A 55 -6.11 -2.31 -2.04
N VAL A 56 -6.81 -3.04 -1.17
CA VAL A 56 -6.25 -4.03 -0.27
C VAL A 56 -6.94 -5.38 -0.47
N VAL A 57 -6.19 -6.45 -0.25
CA VAL A 57 -6.71 -7.81 -0.12
C VAL A 57 -6.75 -8.14 1.37
N GLU A 58 -7.96 -8.32 1.90
CA GLU A 58 -8.19 -8.72 3.28
C GLU A 58 -8.34 -10.25 3.34
N GLY A 59 -7.49 -10.88 4.15
CA GLY A 59 -7.49 -12.31 4.42
C GLY A 59 -8.66 -12.73 5.29
N ALA A 60 -8.88 -14.04 5.42
CA ALA A 60 -9.97 -14.59 6.22
C ALA A 60 -9.84 -14.32 7.72
N ASP A 61 -8.63 -13.97 8.18
CA ASP A 61 -8.29 -13.56 9.54
C ASP A 61 -8.44 -12.04 9.78
N GLY A 62 -8.87 -11.29 8.76
CA GLY A 62 -8.97 -9.83 8.80
C GLY A 62 -7.63 -9.11 8.59
N ALA A 63 -6.52 -9.83 8.37
CA ALA A 63 -5.24 -9.23 8.09
C ALA A 63 -5.16 -8.76 6.63
N ILE A 64 -4.46 -7.66 6.38
CA ILE A 64 -4.16 -7.22 5.01
C ILE A 64 -3.02 -8.07 4.46
N ALA A 65 -3.30 -8.88 3.45
CA ALA A 65 -2.34 -9.79 2.84
C ALA A 65 -1.57 -9.14 1.68
N ALA A 66 -2.22 -8.21 0.95
CA ALA A 66 -1.64 -7.52 -0.18
C ALA A 66 -2.33 -6.16 -0.41
N TRP A 67 -1.70 -5.31 -1.22
CA TRP A 67 -2.28 -4.05 -1.68
C TRP A 67 -1.77 -3.68 -3.07
N GLY A 68 -2.50 -2.79 -3.75
CA GLY A 68 -2.12 -2.27 -5.06
C GLY A 68 -2.72 -0.89 -5.30
N SER A 69 -1.97 -0.02 -5.98
CA SER A 69 -2.38 1.36 -6.25
C SER A 69 -2.15 1.74 -7.71
N PHE A 70 -3.01 2.60 -8.23
CA PHE A 70 -2.76 3.27 -9.51
C PHE A 70 -2.17 4.66 -9.27
N SER A 71 -1.22 5.07 -10.11
CA SER A 71 -0.64 6.41 -10.09
C SER A 71 -0.60 6.95 -11.51
N ASP A 72 -0.52 8.26 -11.64
CA ASP A 72 -0.37 8.90 -12.95
C ASP A 72 0.94 8.44 -13.58
N TYR A 73 0.90 8.16 -14.88
CA TYR A 73 2.12 7.88 -15.62
C TYR A 73 2.98 9.13 -15.67
N TYR A 74 4.20 9.04 -15.15
CA TYR A 74 5.20 10.11 -15.26
C TYR A 74 6.08 9.83 -16.48
N PRO A 75 5.88 10.53 -17.62
CA PRO A 75 6.74 10.36 -18.78
C PRO A 75 8.17 10.74 -18.42
N ARG A 76 9.11 9.88 -18.80
CA ARG A 76 10.56 10.07 -18.60
C ARG A 76 11.25 10.18 -19.95
#